data_AF-A0A9X2JL27-F1
#
_entry.id   AF-A0A9X2JL27-F1
#
_cell.length_a   1.000
_cell.length_b   1.000
_cell.length_c   1.000
_cell.angle_alpha   90.00
_cell.angle_beta   90.00
_cell.angle_gamma   90.00
#
_symmetry.space_group_name_H-M   'P 1'
#
loop_
_entity.id
_entity.type
_entity.pdbx_description
1 polymer ?
#
loop_
_entity_poly.entity_id
_entity_poly.type
_entity_poly.pdbx_seq_one_letter_code
_entity_poly.pdbx_strand_id
1 'polypeptide(L)'
;MSNTPTTSVPRGLQAAIVAVCLLLSAAVAPCCHADGSPTEAKLAGATMGTTWHATLDYNADDFTEAQVQQLIQNRLNEINSLMSTYDPGSELSRFNTSKSTEWFEVSAETANVVAAALGVAKSSEGAFDPTVGPLVNLWGFGPDGRRKEPPTDEQIQEAFQRVGYQQVEVQLDPPAIRKSNPEVYLDLSAIAKGYAADAVSEMLKGHAELANTYSMVEIGGEIRTRGAHGDEPWKLGIQRPDSDEGTMTHVVEIDNNAALATSGDYRNFFADHGQRYSHTIDPKTGRPVTHDLATVTVRCPTCMEADALATALSVMGPEQGYAWAEANNVAAILGERANGQPRELITPAWQATEELRGQQPNAEATASDPGQQSESSGLLTYVVISLVAFLLAIGGMAIGVILSNRCIKGTCGGIANLQGSDGKTACELCSNPSPTCSGNPQNQEPVESSS
;
A
#
# COMPACT_ATOMS: atom_id res chain seq x y z
N MET A 1 -24.75 -22.74 -80.61
CA MET A 1 -23.27 -22.64 -80.60
C MET A 1 -22.89 -21.19 -80.31
N SER A 2 -22.18 -21.04 -79.21
CA SER A 2 -21.32 -19.96 -78.71
C SER A 2 -20.88 -18.82 -79.65
N ASN A 3 -20.81 -17.60 -79.12
CA ASN A 3 -19.54 -16.98 -78.70
C ASN A 3 -19.78 -15.59 -78.08
N THR A 4 -19.57 -15.46 -76.78
CA THR A 4 -19.43 -14.18 -76.06
C THR A 4 -17.96 -13.76 -76.03
N PRO A 5 -17.62 -12.47 -76.26
CA PRO A 5 -16.24 -12.01 -76.23
C PRO A 5 -15.77 -11.83 -74.78
N THR A 6 -14.61 -12.40 -74.48
CA THR A 6 -13.88 -12.20 -73.23
C THR A 6 -13.04 -10.93 -73.32
N THR A 7 -13.37 -9.92 -72.52
CA THR A 7 -12.53 -8.73 -72.32
C THR A 7 -11.41 -9.08 -71.35
N SER A 8 -10.17 -9.13 -71.84
CA SER A 8 -8.98 -9.32 -71.01
C SER A 8 -8.54 -7.99 -70.38
N VAL A 9 -8.43 -7.98 -69.06
CA VAL A 9 -7.88 -6.84 -68.31
C VAL A 9 -6.36 -6.78 -68.55
N PRO A 10 -5.79 -5.62 -68.91
CA PRO A 10 -4.35 -5.48 -69.16
C PRO A 10 -3.53 -5.78 -67.89
N ARG A 11 -2.51 -6.64 -68.03
CA ARG A 11 -1.64 -7.13 -66.94
C ARG A 11 -0.99 -6.02 -66.10
N GLY A 12 -0.82 -4.81 -66.63
CA GLY A 12 -0.29 -3.66 -65.90
C GLY A 12 -1.23 -3.10 -64.83
N LEU A 13 -2.56 -3.22 -65.03
CA LEU A 13 -3.56 -2.72 -64.08
C LEU A 13 -3.69 -3.65 -62.87
N GLN A 14 -3.50 -4.96 -63.06
CA GLN A 14 -3.48 -5.93 -61.96
C GLN A 14 -2.26 -5.75 -61.05
N ALA A 15 -1.08 -5.44 -61.62
CA ALA A 15 0.12 -5.17 -60.83
C ALA A 15 0.01 -3.87 -60.01
N ALA A 16 -0.61 -2.83 -60.57
CA ALA A 16 -0.84 -1.56 -59.88
C ALA A 16 -1.84 -1.70 -58.72
N ILE A 17 -2.92 -2.47 -58.90
CA ILE A 17 -3.91 -2.72 -57.85
C ILE A 17 -3.30 -3.53 -56.70
N VAL A 18 -2.50 -4.56 -57.00
CA VAL A 18 -1.82 -5.37 -55.95
C VAL A 18 -0.79 -4.54 -55.18
N ALA A 19 -0.04 -3.66 -55.84
CA ALA A 19 0.92 -2.76 -55.19
C ALA A 19 0.23 -1.71 -54.29
N VAL A 20 -0.90 -1.16 -54.73
CA VAL A 20 -1.70 -0.22 -53.92
C VAL A 20 -2.35 -0.92 -52.73
N CYS A 21 -2.84 -2.15 -52.89
CA CYS A 21 -3.35 -2.95 -51.78
C CYS A 21 -2.27 -3.36 -50.76
N LEU A 22 -1.04 -3.64 -51.19
CA LEU A 22 0.10 -3.94 -50.31
C LEU A 22 0.63 -2.69 -49.58
N LEU A 23 0.56 -1.51 -50.21
CA LEU A 23 0.92 -0.23 -49.57
C LEU A 23 -0.16 0.24 -48.59
N LEU A 24 -1.44 -0.04 -48.86
CA LEU A 24 -2.55 0.24 -47.94
C LEU A 24 -2.56 -0.72 -46.74
N SER A 25 -2.16 -1.98 -46.89
CA SER A 25 -2.05 -2.92 -45.76
C SER A 25 -0.82 -2.69 -44.89
N ALA A 26 0.23 -2.04 -45.40
CA ALA A 26 1.37 -1.58 -44.59
C ALA A 26 1.09 -0.28 -43.81
N ALA A 27 0.07 0.49 -44.20
CA ALA A 27 -0.37 1.70 -43.51
C ALA A 27 -1.40 1.45 -42.40
N VAL A 28 -1.88 0.21 -42.25
CA VAL A 28 -2.69 -0.24 -41.11
C VAL A 28 -1.84 -1.17 -40.26
N ALA A 29 -0.67 -0.68 -39.81
CA ALA A 29 -0.16 -1.17 -38.54
C ALA A 29 -1.25 -0.84 -37.51
N PRO A 30 -1.78 -1.81 -36.75
CA PRO A 30 -2.56 -1.48 -35.58
C PRO A 30 -1.65 -0.58 -34.75
N CYS A 31 -1.96 0.71 -34.66
CA CYS A 31 -1.61 1.45 -33.47
C CYS A 31 -2.42 0.75 -32.37
N CYS A 32 -1.87 -0.34 -31.84
CA CYS A 32 -2.13 -0.76 -30.49
C CYS A 32 -1.68 0.44 -29.64
N HIS A 33 -2.60 1.40 -29.49
CA HIS A 33 -2.69 2.10 -28.22
C HIS A 33 -2.82 0.95 -27.22
N ALA A 34 -1.75 0.70 -26.48
CA ALA A 34 -1.90 0.01 -25.22
C ALA A 34 -2.96 0.82 -24.49
N ASP A 35 -4.14 0.24 -24.28
CA ASP A 35 -5.05 0.79 -23.30
C ASP A 35 -4.22 0.82 -22.01
N GLY A 36 -3.84 2.03 -21.57
CA GLY A 36 -3.05 2.28 -20.37
C GLY A 36 -3.86 1.91 -19.14
N SER A 37 -4.13 0.61 -18.98
CA SER A 37 -4.81 0.06 -17.83
C SER A 37 -3.90 0.28 -16.62
N PRO A 38 -4.41 0.89 -15.53
CA PRO A 38 -3.65 1.08 -14.30
C PRO A 38 -3.02 -0.24 -13.86
N THR A 39 -1.73 -0.21 -13.51
CA THR A 39 -1.01 -1.37 -12.99
C THR A 39 -0.94 -1.28 -11.47
N GLU A 40 -1.38 -2.30 -10.75
CA GLU A 40 -1.27 -2.37 -9.29
C GLU A 40 0.19 -2.63 -8.88
N ALA A 41 0.74 -1.78 -8.01
CA ALA A 41 2.02 -1.95 -7.34
C ALA A 41 1.81 -2.32 -5.86
N LYS A 42 2.64 -3.23 -5.36
CA LYS A 42 2.79 -3.52 -3.93
C LYS A 42 4.24 -3.30 -3.53
N LEU A 43 4.47 -2.16 -2.91
CA LEU A 43 5.79 -1.63 -2.60
C LEU A 43 6.06 -1.76 -1.11
N ALA A 44 7.34 -1.90 -0.76
CA ALA A 44 7.79 -1.90 0.62
C ALA A 44 9.20 -1.35 0.76
N GLY A 45 9.54 -0.89 1.96
CA GLY A 45 10.87 -0.46 2.30
C GLY A 45 11.03 -0.18 3.78
N ALA A 46 12.15 0.45 4.16
CA ALA A 46 12.46 0.80 5.54
C ALA A 46 12.46 2.32 5.73
N THR A 47 11.96 2.79 6.88
CA THR A 47 11.98 4.20 7.27
C THR A 47 11.75 4.33 8.77
N MET A 48 12.22 5.42 9.41
CA MET A 48 11.87 5.77 10.80
C MET A 48 12.02 4.62 11.83
N GLY A 49 13.01 3.74 11.66
CA GLY A 49 13.22 2.58 12.53
C GLY A 49 12.20 1.44 12.37
N THR A 50 11.36 1.49 11.34
CA THR A 50 10.31 0.52 10.99
C THR A 50 10.29 0.25 9.48
N THR A 51 9.26 -0.46 9.01
CA THR A 51 8.96 -0.67 7.59
C THR A 51 7.81 0.22 7.13
N TRP A 52 7.74 0.47 5.83
CA TRP A 52 6.58 1.02 5.15
C TRP A 52 6.10 0.06 4.06
N HIS A 53 4.80 0.07 3.80
CA HIS A 53 4.15 -0.63 2.69
C HIS A 53 3.25 0.33 1.93
N ALA A 54 3.22 0.22 0.61
CA ALA A 54 2.26 0.97 -0.20
C ALA A 54 1.62 0.05 -1.23
N THR A 55 0.29 0.07 -1.32
CA THR A 55 -0.45 -0.54 -2.42
C THR A 55 -1.11 0.58 -3.20
N LEU A 56 -0.84 0.68 -4.49
CA LEU A 56 -1.41 1.73 -5.34
C LEU A 56 -1.38 1.32 -6.80
N ASP A 57 -2.24 1.91 -7.63
CA ASP A 57 -2.07 1.80 -9.08
C ASP A 57 -1.20 2.93 -9.63
N TYR A 58 -0.60 2.69 -10.78
CA TYR A 58 0.14 3.69 -11.55
C TYR A 58 0.04 3.41 -13.05
N ASN A 59 0.27 4.43 -13.87
CA ASN A 59 0.40 4.25 -15.32
C ASN A 59 1.81 3.76 -15.66
N ALA A 60 1.92 2.53 -16.18
CA ALA A 60 3.20 1.92 -16.54
C ALA A 60 3.91 2.62 -17.71
N ASP A 61 3.20 3.43 -18.49
CA ASP A 61 3.79 4.26 -19.54
C ASP A 61 4.51 5.50 -18.99
N ASP A 62 4.07 6.00 -17.82
CA ASP A 62 4.60 7.21 -17.18
C ASP A 62 5.66 6.88 -16.13
N PHE A 63 5.46 5.79 -15.38
CA PHE A 63 6.33 5.37 -14.28
C PHE A 63 6.65 3.88 -14.38
N THR A 64 7.84 3.51 -13.92
CA THR A 64 8.15 2.13 -13.53
C THR A 64 7.87 1.94 -12.04
N GLU A 65 7.57 0.72 -11.61
CA GLU A 65 7.41 0.36 -10.20
C GLU A 65 8.59 0.86 -9.33
N ALA A 66 9.82 0.71 -9.82
CA ALA A 66 11.02 1.17 -9.16
C ALA A 66 11.08 2.71 -8.99
N GLN A 67 10.57 3.48 -9.96
CA GLN A 67 10.50 4.94 -9.83
C GLN A 67 9.47 5.37 -8.78
N VAL A 68 8.31 4.70 -8.71
CA VAL A 68 7.30 4.95 -7.68
C VAL A 68 7.86 4.62 -6.29
N GLN A 69 8.52 3.47 -6.15
CA GLN A 69 9.17 3.10 -4.89
C GLN A 69 10.24 4.11 -4.48
N GLN A 70 11.08 4.57 -5.42
CA GLN A 70 12.10 5.57 -5.13
C GLN A 70 11.48 6.93 -4.74
N LEU A 71 10.37 7.31 -5.37
CA LEU A 71 9.63 8.54 -5.04
C LEU A 71 9.13 8.51 -3.59
N ILE A 72 8.47 7.42 -3.19
CA ILE A 72 8.00 7.21 -1.81
C ILE A 72 9.18 7.20 -0.83
N GLN A 73 10.24 6.44 -1.13
CA GLN A 73 11.40 6.37 -0.26
C GLN A 73 12.10 7.73 -0.09
N ASN A 74 12.21 8.52 -1.16
CA ASN A 74 12.78 9.86 -1.08
C ASN A 74 11.97 10.76 -0.16
N ARG A 75 10.64 10.76 -0.30
CA ARG A 75 9.77 11.56 0.55
C ARG A 75 9.87 11.17 2.03
N LEU A 76 9.96 9.87 2.31
CA LEU A 76 10.16 9.37 3.66
C LEU A 76 11.53 9.75 4.23
N ASN A 77 12.58 9.73 3.42
CA ASN A 77 13.92 10.18 3.81
C ASN A 77 13.94 11.67 4.13
N GLU A 78 13.24 12.50 3.33
CA GLU A 78 13.07 13.93 3.59
C GLU A 78 12.43 14.16 4.96
N ILE A 79 11.28 13.55 5.23
CA ILE A 79 10.57 13.69 6.51
C ILE A 79 11.43 13.20 7.68
N ASN A 80 12.16 12.10 7.50
CA ASN A 80 13.09 11.62 8.53
C ASN A 80 14.21 12.62 8.81
N SER A 81 14.74 13.31 7.79
CA SER A 81 15.73 14.39 7.94
C SER A 81 15.17 15.64 8.64
N LEU A 82 13.85 15.80 8.70
CA LEU A 82 13.20 16.88 9.44
C LEU A 82 13.00 16.49 10.92
N MET A 83 12.45 15.30 11.19
CA MET A 83 11.82 15.00 12.49
C MET A 83 12.47 13.86 13.28
N SER A 84 13.53 13.22 12.78
CA SER A 84 14.17 12.11 13.50
C SER A 84 14.94 12.58 14.74
N THR A 85 14.65 12.00 15.89
CA THR A 85 15.43 12.17 17.14
C THR A 85 16.75 11.38 17.15
N TYR A 86 16.92 10.46 16.20
CA TYR A 86 18.09 9.59 16.08
C TYR A 86 19.16 10.14 15.13
N ASP A 87 18.77 11.02 14.18
CA ASP A 87 19.70 11.70 13.29
C ASP A 87 20.13 13.05 13.91
N PRO A 88 21.41 13.23 14.32
CA PRO A 88 21.91 14.50 14.85
C PRO A 88 21.83 15.65 13.85
N GLY A 89 21.80 15.32 12.55
CA GLY A 89 21.66 16.27 11.46
C GLY A 89 20.23 16.75 11.24
N SER A 90 19.23 16.11 11.84
CA SER A 90 17.83 16.45 11.59
C SER A 90 17.45 17.84 12.09
N GLU A 91 16.43 18.45 11.50
CA GLU A 91 15.93 19.76 11.94
C GLU A 91 15.51 19.74 13.43
N LEU A 92 14.77 18.71 13.85
CA LEU A 92 14.36 18.52 15.24
C LEU A 92 15.55 18.33 16.19
N SER A 93 16.55 17.52 15.82
CA SER A 93 17.75 17.31 16.64
C SER A 93 18.58 18.59 16.80
N ARG A 94 18.67 19.42 15.75
CA ARG A 94 19.33 20.73 15.83
C ARG A 94 18.59 21.68 16.77
N PHE A 95 17.25 21.70 16.73
CA PHE A 95 16.43 22.45 17.69
C PHE A 95 16.63 21.95 19.13
N ASN A 96 16.63 20.64 19.34
CA ASN A 96 16.83 20.02 20.64
C ASN A 96 18.21 20.36 21.24
N THR A 97 19.25 20.35 20.40
CA THR A 97 20.62 20.68 20.80
C THR A 97 20.83 22.18 21.05
N SER A 98 20.07 23.04 20.36
CA SER A 98 20.13 24.48 20.56
C SER A 98 19.83 24.85 22.02
N LYS A 99 20.66 25.72 22.60
CA LYS A 99 20.46 26.31 23.92
C LYS A 99 19.81 27.71 23.86
N SER A 100 19.45 28.16 22.66
CA SER A 100 18.72 29.43 22.46
C SER A 100 17.27 29.29 22.90
N THR A 101 16.73 30.37 23.47
CA THR A 101 15.29 30.56 23.76
C THR A 101 14.60 31.46 22.73
N GLU A 102 15.36 31.98 21.76
CA GLU A 102 14.83 32.74 20.63
C GLU A 102 14.14 31.82 19.62
N TRP A 103 13.40 32.41 18.69
CA TRP A 103 12.82 31.67 17.56
C TRP A 103 13.90 30.96 16.75
N PHE A 104 13.71 29.66 16.57
CA PHE A 104 14.51 28.79 15.74
C PHE A 104 13.72 28.49 14.46
N GLU A 105 14.25 28.92 13.32
CA GLU A 105 13.64 28.70 12.01
C GLU A 105 13.57 27.20 11.70
N VAL A 106 12.41 26.76 11.22
CA VAL A 106 12.16 25.38 10.81
C VAL A 106 11.39 25.36 9.51
N SER A 107 11.33 24.21 8.85
CA SER A 107 10.43 24.00 7.73
C SER A 107 8.96 24.18 8.14
N ALA A 108 8.11 24.55 7.17
CA ALA A 108 6.67 24.62 7.37
C ALA A 108 6.08 23.27 7.81
N GLU A 109 6.66 22.17 7.36
CA GLU A 109 6.27 20.81 7.74
C GLU A 109 6.51 20.56 9.23
N THR A 110 7.73 20.83 9.74
CA THR A 110 8.04 20.70 11.17
C THR A 110 7.17 21.61 12.01
N ALA A 111 6.97 22.87 11.60
CA ALA A 111 6.09 23.79 12.32
C ALA A 111 4.64 23.28 12.38
N ASN A 112 4.12 22.71 11.28
CA ASN A 112 2.78 22.12 11.25
C ASN A 112 2.66 20.91 12.18
N VAL A 113 3.62 19.99 12.17
CA VAL A 113 3.62 18.81 13.05
C VAL A 113 3.74 19.23 14.52
N VAL A 114 4.60 20.19 14.85
CA VAL A 114 4.71 20.72 16.22
C VAL A 114 3.40 21.39 16.65
N ALA A 115 2.76 22.18 15.77
CA ALA A 115 1.47 22.79 16.07
C ALA A 115 0.37 21.75 16.34
N ALA A 116 0.30 20.70 15.53
CA ALA A 116 -0.64 19.60 15.74
C ALA A 116 -0.35 18.87 17.07
N ALA A 117 0.91 18.56 17.35
CA ALA A 117 1.35 17.93 18.59
C ALA A 117 0.98 18.75 19.84
N LEU A 118 1.20 20.07 19.82
CA LEU A 118 0.81 20.96 20.92
C LEU A 118 -0.72 21.08 21.06
N GLY A 119 -1.46 21.02 19.95
CA GLY A 119 -2.92 20.98 19.96
C GLY A 119 -3.47 19.73 20.64
N VAL A 120 -2.92 18.55 20.33
CA VAL A 120 -3.27 17.28 20.98
C VAL A 120 -2.82 17.28 22.45
N ALA A 121 -1.64 17.81 22.75
CA ALA A 121 -1.17 17.93 24.14
C ALA A 121 -2.11 18.78 25.00
N LYS A 122 -2.60 19.89 24.45
CA LYS A 122 -3.56 20.76 25.12
C LYS A 122 -4.92 20.10 25.32
N SER A 123 -5.49 19.50 24.28
CA SER A 123 -6.83 18.88 24.34
C SER A 123 -6.88 17.62 25.21
N SER A 124 -5.76 16.89 25.27
CA SER A 124 -5.60 15.70 26.13
C SER A 124 -5.13 16.02 27.56
N GLU A 125 -5.05 17.30 27.93
CA GLU A 125 -4.57 17.76 29.24
C GLU A 125 -3.19 17.18 29.62
N GLY A 126 -2.29 17.10 28.63
CA GLY A 126 -0.93 16.60 28.79
C GLY A 126 -0.80 15.08 28.88
N ALA A 127 -1.84 14.30 28.58
CA ALA A 127 -1.68 12.85 28.41
C ALA A 127 -0.79 12.54 27.20
N PHE A 128 -0.94 13.28 26.11
CA PHE A 128 0.08 13.39 25.08
C PHE A 128 0.97 14.60 25.40
N ASP A 129 2.29 14.44 25.37
CA ASP A 129 3.22 15.56 25.52
C ASP A 129 4.44 15.34 24.61
N PRO A 130 4.62 16.16 23.54
CA PRO A 130 5.75 16.01 22.63
C PRO A 130 7.09 16.42 23.27
N THR A 131 7.13 16.80 24.54
CA THR A 131 8.38 17.09 25.28
C THR A 131 8.78 15.97 26.23
N VAL A 132 8.08 14.82 26.24
CA VAL A 132 8.33 13.68 27.14
C VAL A 132 9.67 12.96 26.87
N GLY A 133 10.36 13.30 25.79
CA GLY A 133 11.63 12.69 25.36
C GLY A 133 12.69 12.49 26.47
N PRO A 134 12.95 13.45 27.38
CA PRO A 134 13.90 13.25 28.48
C PRO A 134 13.54 12.09 29.41
N LEU A 135 12.24 11.83 29.63
CA LEU A 135 11.76 10.70 30.42
C LEU A 135 11.85 9.41 29.59
N VAL A 136 11.43 9.42 28.33
CA VAL A 136 11.54 8.26 27.41
C VAL A 136 12.99 7.77 27.32
N ASN A 137 13.94 8.69 27.19
CA ASN A 137 15.38 8.39 27.16
C ASN A 137 15.86 7.85 28.52
N LEU A 138 15.43 8.45 29.63
CA LEU A 138 15.79 8.01 30.98
C LEU A 138 15.37 6.55 31.25
N TRP A 139 14.19 6.17 30.77
CA TRP A 139 13.64 4.82 30.87
C TRP A 139 14.23 3.84 29.84
N GLY A 140 15.10 4.31 28.94
CA GLY A 140 15.83 3.48 27.99
C GLY A 140 15.04 3.08 26.75
N PHE A 141 14.00 3.86 26.40
CA PHE A 141 13.21 3.68 25.18
C PHE A 141 13.65 4.62 24.05
N GLY A 142 14.58 5.53 24.32
CA GLY A 142 15.16 6.45 23.35
C GLY A 142 16.49 5.99 22.73
N PRO A 143 17.22 6.90 22.06
CA PRO A 143 18.46 6.58 21.34
C PRO A 143 19.61 6.11 22.23
N ASP A 144 19.59 6.45 23.52
CA ASP A 144 20.62 6.06 24.49
C ASP A 144 20.61 4.56 24.85
N GLY A 145 19.57 3.83 24.42
CA GLY A 145 19.47 2.38 24.53
C GLY A 145 18.80 1.86 25.81
N ARG A 146 18.65 0.54 25.90
CA ARG A 146 17.85 -0.12 26.95
C ARG A 146 18.53 -0.10 28.32
N ARG A 147 17.76 0.25 29.36
CA ARG A 147 18.16 0.11 30.77
C ARG A 147 17.74 -1.26 31.32
N LYS A 148 18.44 -1.75 32.35
CA LYS A 148 18.13 -3.01 33.05
C LYS A 148 17.31 -2.84 34.33
N GLU A 149 17.41 -1.66 34.95
CA GLU A 149 16.80 -1.34 36.24
C GLU A 149 16.00 -0.03 36.09
N PRO A 150 14.95 0.22 36.87
CA PRO A 150 14.23 1.49 36.82
C PRO A 150 15.10 2.67 37.31
N PRO A 151 14.89 3.90 36.81
CA PRO A 151 15.52 5.10 37.36
C PRO A 151 15.07 5.42 38.79
N THR A 152 15.93 6.11 39.53
CA THR A 152 15.59 6.59 40.88
C THR A 152 14.60 7.76 40.80
N ASP A 153 13.90 8.03 41.89
CA ASP A 153 12.93 9.12 41.98
C ASP A 153 13.60 10.49 41.74
N GLU A 154 14.84 10.67 42.20
CA GLU A 154 15.61 11.89 41.93
C GLU A 154 15.91 12.04 40.43
N GLN A 155 16.31 10.96 39.75
CA GLN A 155 16.57 10.99 38.30
C GLN A 155 15.30 11.32 37.51
N ILE A 156 14.16 10.75 37.92
CA ILE A 156 12.86 11.05 37.30
C ILE A 156 12.53 12.52 37.50
N GLN A 157 12.65 13.04 38.72
CA GLN A 157 12.33 14.43 39.04
C GLN A 157 13.22 15.43 38.28
N GLU A 158 14.51 15.14 38.13
CA GLU A 158 15.43 15.96 37.32
C GLU A 158 15.02 15.96 35.84
N ALA A 159 14.67 14.79 35.28
CA ALA A 159 14.19 14.71 33.92
C ALA A 159 12.86 15.44 33.71
N PHE A 160 11.96 15.36 34.70
CA PHE A 160 10.64 15.97 34.68
C PHE A 160 10.67 17.50 34.54
N GLN A 161 11.69 18.17 35.09
CA GLN A 161 11.86 19.63 34.95
C GLN A 161 12.05 20.11 33.51
N ARG A 162 12.38 19.19 32.60
CA ARG A 162 12.60 19.44 31.17
C ARG A 162 11.37 19.12 30.33
N VAL A 163 10.30 18.63 30.96
CA VAL A 163 9.05 18.21 30.32
C VAL A 163 7.96 19.25 30.62
N GLY A 164 7.13 19.49 29.62
CA GLY A 164 5.99 20.39 29.66
C GLY A 164 5.81 21.08 28.30
N TYR A 165 4.83 20.62 27.53
CA TYR A 165 4.50 21.18 26.22
C TYR A 165 4.21 22.69 26.26
N GLN A 166 3.80 23.25 27.41
CA GLN A 166 3.56 24.69 27.59
C GLN A 166 4.85 25.53 27.48
N GLN A 167 6.02 24.90 27.54
CA GLN A 167 7.32 25.54 27.37
C GLN A 167 7.71 25.70 25.89
N VAL A 168 6.91 25.16 24.97
CA VAL A 168 7.16 25.21 23.53
C VAL A 168 6.11 26.09 22.85
N GLU A 169 6.58 26.97 21.97
CA GLU A 169 5.73 27.79 21.12
C GLU A 169 6.10 27.57 19.66
N VAL A 170 5.11 27.71 18.79
CA VAL A 170 5.24 27.54 17.34
C VAL A 170 4.55 28.70 16.63
N GLN A 171 5.19 29.20 15.58
CA GLN A 171 4.61 30.12 14.61
C GLN A 171 4.67 29.48 13.23
N LEU A 172 3.61 29.67 12.43
CA LEU A 172 3.51 29.08 11.09
C LEU A 172 4.04 30.02 9.99
N ASP A 173 4.12 31.33 10.25
CA ASP A 173 4.57 32.33 9.29
C ASP A 173 5.38 33.48 9.95
N PRO A 174 6.70 33.61 9.67
CA PRO A 174 7.53 32.58 9.04
C PRO A 174 7.63 31.35 9.96
N PRO A 175 7.76 30.12 9.42
CA PRO A 175 7.75 28.91 10.24
C PRO A 175 8.94 28.88 11.21
N ALA A 176 8.64 28.86 12.50
CA ALA A 176 9.64 28.79 13.55
C ALA A 176 9.06 28.17 14.83
N ILE A 177 9.94 27.62 15.66
CA ILE A 177 9.62 27.11 17.00
C ILE A 177 10.56 27.72 18.02
N ARG A 178 10.09 27.85 19.28
CA ARG A 178 10.95 28.27 20.39
C ARG A 178 10.63 27.48 21.64
N LYS A 179 11.59 27.45 22.56
CA LYS A 179 11.44 26.87 23.89
C LYS A 179 11.83 27.88 24.96
N SER A 180 11.02 28.01 26.01
CA SER A 180 11.31 28.90 27.13
C SER A 180 12.43 28.39 28.05
N ASN A 181 12.71 27.08 27.98
CA ASN A 181 13.77 26.42 28.73
C ASN A 181 14.75 25.74 27.74
N PRO A 182 16.06 26.08 27.77
CA PRO A 182 17.09 25.49 26.90
C PRO A 182 17.24 23.96 27.00
N GLU A 183 16.72 23.38 28.08
CA GLU A 183 16.79 21.94 28.37
C GLU A 183 15.60 21.16 27.82
N VAL A 184 14.55 21.84 27.30
CA VAL A 184 13.41 21.17 26.66
C VAL A 184 13.88 20.43 25.41
N TYR A 185 13.37 19.21 25.28
CA TYR A 185 13.65 18.27 24.21
C TYR A 185 12.31 17.85 23.58
N LEU A 186 12.13 18.13 22.29
CA LEU A 186 10.97 17.67 21.53
C LEU A 186 11.21 16.27 20.97
N ASP A 187 10.22 15.42 21.13
CA ASP A 187 10.12 14.09 20.54
C ASP A 187 8.79 14.00 19.78
N LEU A 188 8.88 13.81 18.46
CA LEU A 188 7.73 13.71 17.55
C LEU A 188 7.44 12.26 17.15
N SER A 189 8.04 11.27 17.81
CA SER A 189 7.92 9.85 17.44
C SER A 189 6.49 9.31 17.48
N ALA A 190 5.60 9.94 18.25
CA ALA A 190 4.19 9.58 18.42
C ALA A 190 3.22 10.39 17.53
N ILE A 191 3.73 11.06 16.49
CA ILE A 191 2.93 11.85 15.54
C ILE A 191 3.55 11.89 14.13
N ALA A 192 4.87 11.75 14.02
CA ALA A 192 5.60 11.90 12.77
C ALA A 192 5.34 10.77 11.76
N LYS A 193 5.04 9.54 12.20
CA LYS A 193 4.69 8.42 11.29
C LYS A 193 3.32 8.66 10.67
N GLY A 194 2.34 9.10 11.48
CA GLY A 194 1.04 9.53 10.97
C GLY A 194 1.18 10.66 9.94
N TYR A 195 1.99 11.68 10.24
CA TYR A 195 2.30 12.74 9.27
C TYR A 195 2.95 12.20 7.99
N ALA A 196 3.89 11.26 8.10
CA ALA A 196 4.55 10.68 6.94
C ALA A 196 3.57 9.94 6.02
N ALA A 197 2.60 9.21 6.58
CA ALA A 197 1.58 8.52 5.80
C ALA A 197 0.68 9.52 5.06
N ASP A 198 0.27 10.61 5.74
CA ASP A 198 -0.49 11.71 5.13
C ASP A 198 0.31 12.40 4.02
N ALA A 199 1.58 12.71 4.26
CA ALA A 199 2.46 13.44 3.34
C ALA A 199 2.80 12.62 2.09
N VAL A 200 3.01 11.31 2.23
CA VAL A 200 3.19 10.41 1.07
C VAL A 200 1.88 10.32 0.28
N SER A 201 0.74 10.18 0.95
CA SER A 201 -0.56 10.14 0.27
C SER A 201 -0.86 11.44 -0.50
N GLU A 202 -0.56 12.60 0.09
CA GLU A 202 -0.73 13.90 -0.59
C GLU A 202 0.29 14.13 -1.71
N MET A 203 1.54 13.65 -1.55
CA MET A 203 2.53 13.67 -2.64
C MET A 203 2.02 12.84 -3.83
N LEU A 204 1.60 11.60 -3.60
CA LEU A 204 1.03 10.73 -4.64
C LEU A 204 -0.17 11.40 -5.31
N LYS A 205 -1.01 12.10 -4.54
CA LYS A 205 -2.12 12.92 -5.07
C LYS A 205 -1.67 14.07 -5.97
N GLY A 206 -0.49 14.64 -5.75
CA GLY A 206 0.03 15.76 -6.53
C GLY A 206 0.56 15.38 -7.92
N HIS A 207 0.86 14.10 -8.15
CA HIS A 207 1.33 13.59 -9.45
C HIS A 207 0.14 13.21 -10.31
N ALA A 208 -0.16 13.90 -11.42
CA ALA A 208 -1.42 13.71 -12.17
C ALA A 208 -1.67 12.25 -12.63
N GLU A 209 -0.63 11.62 -13.16
CA GLU A 209 -0.37 10.19 -13.39
C GLU A 209 -0.64 9.23 -12.21
N LEU A 210 -0.61 9.71 -10.96
CA LEU A 210 -0.92 9.00 -9.71
C LEU A 210 -2.11 9.63 -8.94
N ALA A 211 -2.66 10.74 -9.42
CA ALA A 211 -3.50 11.67 -8.66
C ALA A 211 -4.95 11.21 -8.55
N ASN A 212 -5.38 10.30 -9.43
CA ASN A 212 -6.73 9.75 -9.46
C ASN A 212 -6.78 8.34 -8.88
N THR A 213 -5.75 7.95 -8.14
CA THR A 213 -5.46 6.55 -7.93
C THR A 213 -5.78 6.07 -6.53
N TYR A 214 -6.35 4.88 -6.50
CA TYR A 214 -6.39 3.97 -5.38
C TYR A 214 -5.00 3.88 -4.73
N SER A 215 -4.90 4.16 -3.43
CA SER A 215 -3.67 3.99 -2.67
C SER A 215 -3.93 3.72 -1.20
N MET A 216 -3.11 2.86 -0.62
CA MET A 216 -2.95 2.67 0.82
C MET A 216 -1.47 2.78 1.12
N VAL A 217 -1.15 3.67 2.05
CA VAL A 217 0.19 3.86 2.59
C VAL A 217 0.15 3.45 4.05
N GLU A 218 1.04 2.54 4.44
CA GLU A 218 1.23 2.08 5.81
C GLU A 218 2.67 2.34 6.22
N ILE A 219 2.87 2.92 7.41
CA ILE A 219 4.20 3.19 7.98
C ILE A 219 4.18 2.81 9.46
N GLY A 220 4.70 1.63 9.80
CA GLY A 220 4.84 1.20 11.19
C GLY A 220 3.54 1.10 11.99
N GLY A 221 2.41 0.83 11.34
CA GLY A 221 1.06 0.72 11.91
C GLY A 221 0.13 1.89 11.56
N GLU A 222 0.69 3.00 11.09
CA GLU A 222 -0.06 4.20 10.69
C GLU A 222 -0.46 4.10 9.22
N ILE A 223 -1.76 4.22 8.95
CA ILE A 223 -2.35 3.88 7.65
C ILE A 223 -3.15 5.06 7.11
N ARG A 224 -2.89 5.40 5.85
CA ARG A 224 -3.64 6.38 5.07
C ARG A 224 -4.15 5.73 3.80
N THR A 225 -5.46 5.78 3.59
CA THR A 225 -6.13 5.24 2.39
C THR A 225 -6.68 6.36 1.53
N ARG A 226 -6.74 6.12 0.22
CA ARG A 226 -7.35 6.98 -0.77
C ARG A 226 -7.95 6.15 -1.90
N GLY A 227 -9.17 6.46 -2.32
CA GLY A 227 -9.89 5.70 -3.34
C GLY A 227 -10.34 4.29 -2.89
N ALA A 228 -11.15 3.62 -3.71
CA ALA A 228 -11.65 2.26 -3.49
C ALA A 228 -10.83 1.23 -4.29
N HIS A 229 -10.72 -0.02 -3.79
CA HIS A 229 -10.10 -1.13 -4.53
C HIS A 229 -11.10 -1.70 -5.53
N GLY A 230 -11.15 -1.15 -6.73
CA GLY A 230 -12.26 -1.44 -7.64
C GLY A 230 -13.59 -1.04 -7.01
N ASP A 231 -14.50 -2.00 -6.84
CA ASP A 231 -15.80 -1.79 -6.21
C ASP A 231 -15.82 -2.13 -4.69
N GLU A 232 -14.69 -2.54 -4.10
CA GLU A 232 -14.61 -2.93 -2.67
C GLU A 232 -13.82 -1.93 -1.80
N PRO A 233 -14.24 -1.69 -0.55
CA PRO A 233 -13.49 -0.89 0.42
C PRO A 233 -12.21 -1.63 0.89
N TRP A 234 -11.23 -0.85 1.37
CA TRP A 234 -10.01 -1.41 1.97
C TRP A 234 -10.34 -2.21 3.22
N LYS A 235 -9.88 -3.47 3.29
CA LYS A 235 -10.08 -4.33 4.46
C LYS A 235 -8.79 -4.38 5.29
N LEU A 236 -8.80 -3.76 6.46
CA LEU A 236 -7.67 -3.78 7.39
C LEU A 236 -8.01 -4.62 8.62
N GLY A 237 -7.10 -5.51 8.99
CA GLY A 237 -7.25 -6.21 10.25
C GLY A 237 -6.61 -5.45 11.40
N ILE A 238 -7.36 -5.28 12.47
CA ILE A 238 -6.87 -4.87 13.79
C ILE A 238 -6.51 -6.15 14.56
N GLN A 239 -5.27 -6.22 15.03
CA GLN A 239 -4.76 -7.33 15.81
C GLN A 239 -5.16 -7.19 17.28
N ARG A 240 -5.53 -8.31 17.93
CA ARG A 240 -5.78 -8.31 19.38
C ARG A 240 -4.47 -8.41 20.18
N PRO A 241 -4.38 -7.75 21.34
CA PRO A 241 -3.24 -7.77 22.25
C PRO A 241 -2.68 -9.15 22.61
N ASP A 242 -3.56 -10.14 22.77
CA ASP A 242 -3.24 -11.47 23.31
C ASP A 242 -3.25 -12.57 22.24
N SER A 243 -3.21 -12.18 20.97
CA SER A 243 -3.30 -13.09 19.84
C SER A 243 -1.91 -13.46 19.30
N ASP A 244 -1.71 -14.72 18.91
CA ASP A 244 -0.49 -15.15 18.22
C ASP A 244 -0.26 -14.28 16.97
N GLU A 245 1.00 -14.00 16.62
CA GLU A 245 1.36 -13.23 15.42
C GLU A 245 0.58 -13.73 14.19
N GLY A 246 -0.17 -12.84 13.54
CA GLY A 246 -0.97 -13.15 12.35
C GLY A 246 -2.44 -13.47 12.61
N THR A 247 -2.89 -13.53 13.86
CA THR A 247 -4.32 -13.73 14.18
C THR A 247 -5.09 -12.41 14.09
N MET A 248 -5.61 -12.12 12.89
CA MET A 248 -6.51 -10.98 12.67
C MET A 248 -7.83 -11.22 13.39
N THR A 249 -8.30 -10.24 14.18
CA THR A 249 -9.53 -10.45 14.95
C THR A 249 -10.67 -9.50 14.59
N HIS A 250 -10.36 -8.29 14.10
CA HIS A 250 -11.36 -7.37 13.57
C HIS A 250 -10.94 -6.91 12.19
N VAL A 251 -11.72 -7.22 11.16
CA VAL A 251 -11.55 -6.62 9.84
C VAL A 251 -12.43 -5.38 9.77
N VAL A 252 -11.79 -4.22 9.63
CA VAL A 252 -12.44 -2.93 9.45
C VAL A 252 -12.39 -2.60 7.97
N GLU A 253 -13.53 -2.27 7.39
CA GLU A 253 -13.54 -1.73 6.04
C GLU A 253 -13.44 -0.22 6.10
N ILE A 254 -12.52 0.33 5.33
CA ILE A 254 -12.07 1.71 5.43
C ILE A 254 -12.48 2.46 4.18
N ASP A 255 -13.15 3.58 4.40
CA ASP A 255 -13.66 4.45 3.35
C ASP A 255 -12.52 5.02 2.48
N ASN A 256 -12.89 5.54 1.31
CA ASN A 256 -12.00 6.07 0.27
C ASN A 256 -11.10 7.25 0.68
N ASN A 257 -11.11 7.68 1.95
CA ASN A 257 -10.26 8.74 2.48
C ASN A 257 -10.22 8.68 4.01
N ALA A 258 -9.75 7.56 4.56
CA ALA A 258 -9.64 7.39 5.99
C ALA A 258 -8.20 7.18 6.43
N ALA A 259 -7.93 7.62 7.66
CA ALA A 259 -6.66 7.44 8.32
C ALA A 259 -6.85 6.76 9.66
N LEU A 260 -6.01 5.75 9.91
CA LEU A 260 -6.00 4.99 11.13
C LEU A 260 -4.59 4.95 11.69
N ALA A 261 -4.47 4.94 13.00
CA ALA A 261 -3.22 4.67 13.70
C ALA A 261 -3.50 3.72 14.86
N THR A 262 -2.53 2.86 15.18
CA THR A 262 -2.64 1.93 16.30
C THR A 262 -1.42 2.06 17.20
N SER A 263 -1.64 2.53 18.41
CA SER A 263 -0.66 2.47 19.49
C SER A 263 -0.83 1.16 20.23
N GLY A 264 0.25 0.42 20.45
CA GLY A 264 0.21 -0.79 21.25
C GLY A 264 1.53 -1.12 21.92
N ASP A 265 1.44 -1.80 23.05
CA ASP A 265 2.57 -2.06 23.94
C ASP A 265 3.23 -3.44 23.72
N TYR A 266 2.82 -4.16 22.68
CA TYR A 266 3.20 -5.54 22.38
C TYR A 266 4.68 -5.71 21.99
N ARG A 267 5.38 -4.65 21.53
CA ARG A 267 6.75 -4.76 20.99
C ARG A 267 7.86 -4.16 21.85
N ASN A 268 7.56 -3.23 22.77
CA ASN A 268 8.58 -2.49 23.52
C ASN A 268 8.24 -2.44 25.02
N PHE A 269 8.80 -3.38 25.79
CA PHE A 269 8.75 -3.40 27.25
C PHE A 269 10.04 -4.04 27.83
N PHE A 270 10.30 -3.81 29.11
CA PHE A 270 11.23 -4.64 29.88
C PHE A 270 10.58 -5.12 31.18
N ALA A 271 11.11 -6.19 31.75
CA ALA A 271 10.62 -6.76 33.00
C ALA A 271 11.70 -6.66 34.07
N ASP A 272 11.34 -6.18 35.24
CA ASP A 272 12.18 -6.16 36.44
C ASP A 272 11.36 -6.61 37.65
N HIS A 273 11.91 -7.55 38.43
CA HIS A 273 11.22 -8.19 39.57
C HIS A 273 9.79 -8.69 39.31
N GLY A 274 9.47 -9.10 38.08
CA GLY A 274 8.13 -9.57 37.69
C GLY A 274 7.15 -8.45 37.33
N GLN A 275 7.56 -7.18 37.44
CA GLN A 275 6.82 -6.02 36.96
C GLN A 275 7.21 -5.74 35.50
N ARG A 276 6.21 -5.55 34.63
CA ARG A 276 6.39 -5.12 33.24
C ARG A 276 6.35 -3.60 33.15
N TYR A 277 7.30 -3.02 32.43
CA TYR A 277 7.40 -1.59 32.17
C TYR A 277 7.19 -1.32 30.68
N SER A 278 6.10 -0.64 30.33
CA SER A 278 5.78 -0.21 28.97
C SER A 278 6.70 0.93 28.51
N HIS A 279 6.85 1.08 27.19
CA HIS A 279 7.50 2.25 26.57
C HIS A 279 6.64 3.51 26.62
N THR A 280 5.34 3.37 26.88
CA THR A 280 4.42 4.50 27.06
C THR A 280 4.64 5.11 28.44
N ILE A 281 5.23 6.31 28.47
CA ILE A 281 5.46 7.09 29.68
C ILE A 281 4.27 8.03 29.91
N ASP A 282 3.74 8.04 31.13
CA ASP A 282 2.78 9.04 31.57
C ASP A 282 3.51 10.36 31.90
N PRO A 283 3.28 11.43 31.14
CA PRO A 283 3.94 12.72 31.35
C PRO A 283 3.57 13.39 32.68
N LYS A 284 2.53 12.94 33.39
CA LYS A 284 2.12 13.47 34.70
C LYS A 284 2.91 12.86 35.85
N THR A 285 3.35 11.62 35.70
CA THR A 285 4.07 10.88 36.75
C THR A 285 5.56 10.70 36.43
N GLY A 286 5.94 10.80 35.16
CA GLY A 286 7.29 10.54 34.68
C GLY A 286 7.64 9.05 34.63
N ARG A 287 6.63 8.17 34.69
CA ARG A 287 6.79 6.72 34.79
C ARG A 287 6.00 6.01 33.68
N PRO A 288 6.38 4.76 33.32
CA PRO A 288 5.55 3.92 32.48
C PRO A 288 4.13 3.77 33.02
N VAL A 289 3.16 3.73 32.11
CA VAL A 289 1.77 3.42 32.46
C VAL A 289 1.64 2.04 33.12
N THR A 290 0.67 1.89 34.02
CA THR A 290 0.49 0.68 34.84
C THR A 290 -0.84 -0.04 34.61
N HIS A 291 -1.66 0.39 33.65
CA HIS A 291 -2.94 -0.22 33.32
C HIS A 291 -2.80 -1.32 32.26
N ASP A 292 -3.83 -2.13 32.09
CA ASP A 292 -3.82 -3.31 31.21
C ASP A 292 -4.24 -3.03 29.75
N LEU A 293 -4.52 -1.76 29.41
CA LEU A 293 -4.75 -1.36 28.03
C LEU A 293 -3.52 -1.68 27.16
N ALA A 294 -3.76 -2.35 26.04
CA ALA A 294 -2.70 -2.95 25.25
C ALA A 294 -2.70 -2.54 23.78
N THR A 295 -3.86 -2.23 23.23
CA THR A 295 -3.97 -1.58 21.93
C THR A 295 -4.96 -0.43 21.98
N VAL A 296 -4.67 0.62 21.25
CA VAL A 296 -5.62 1.69 20.94
C VAL A 296 -5.54 1.95 19.45
N THR A 297 -6.64 1.74 18.75
CA THR A 297 -6.78 2.12 17.35
C THR A 297 -7.69 3.34 17.25
N VAL A 298 -7.22 4.38 16.58
CA VAL A 298 -7.98 5.63 16.36
C VAL A 298 -8.17 5.83 14.87
N ARG A 299 -9.36 6.32 14.50
CA ARG A 299 -9.71 6.74 13.14
C ARG A 299 -9.98 8.24 13.13
N CYS A 300 -9.24 8.97 12.28
CA CYS A 300 -9.37 10.42 12.11
C CYS A 300 -9.34 10.83 10.62
N PRO A 301 -9.65 12.10 10.29
CA PRO A 301 -9.47 12.63 8.94
C PRO A 301 -8.01 12.65 8.48
N THR A 302 -7.06 12.76 9.41
CA THR A 302 -5.60 12.71 9.15
C THR A 302 -4.95 11.63 9.99
N CYS A 303 -3.91 11.00 9.45
CA CYS A 303 -3.17 9.94 10.14
C CYS A 303 -2.28 10.54 11.24
N MET A 304 -1.78 11.76 11.03
CA MET A 304 -1.06 12.54 12.05
C MET A 304 -1.89 12.71 13.33
N GLU A 305 -3.17 13.08 13.21
CA GLU A 305 -4.05 13.23 14.38
C GLU A 305 -4.37 11.87 15.02
N ALA A 306 -4.63 10.84 14.21
CA ALA A 306 -4.89 9.49 14.72
C ALA A 306 -3.72 8.95 15.54
N ASP A 307 -2.48 9.13 15.09
CA ASP A 307 -1.24 8.67 15.74
C ASP A 307 -1.07 9.32 17.13
N ALA A 308 -1.21 10.64 17.17
CA ALA A 308 -1.11 11.40 18.42
C ALA A 308 -2.23 11.06 19.41
N LEU A 309 -3.47 10.91 18.93
CA LEU A 309 -4.61 10.55 19.79
C LEU A 309 -4.53 9.10 20.27
N ALA A 310 -4.07 8.16 19.44
CA ALA A 310 -3.87 6.78 19.88
C ALA A 310 -2.88 6.72 21.04
N THR A 311 -1.81 7.51 20.98
CA THR A 311 -0.85 7.66 22.09
C THR A 311 -1.48 8.33 23.31
N ALA A 312 -2.23 9.43 23.14
CA ALA A 312 -2.90 10.14 24.23
C ALA A 312 -3.83 9.20 25.02
N LEU A 313 -4.67 8.45 24.31
CA LEU A 313 -5.60 7.48 24.87
C LEU A 313 -4.86 6.29 25.51
N SER A 314 -3.74 5.87 24.92
CA SER A 314 -2.87 4.85 25.52
C SER A 314 -2.28 5.29 26.86
N VAL A 315 -2.00 6.59 27.03
CA VAL A 315 -1.54 7.15 28.31
C VAL A 315 -2.67 7.29 29.33
N MET A 316 -3.87 7.70 28.90
CA MET A 316 -5.03 7.84 29.79
C MET A 316 -5.52 6.50 30.34
N GLY A 317 -5.31 5.41 29.61
CA GLY A 317 -5.83 4.09 29.98
C GLY A 317 -7.30 3.88 29.60
N PRO A 318 -7.86 2.72 29.93
CA PRO A 318 -9.09 2.24 29.31
C PRO A 318 -10.31 3.09 29.67
N GLU A 319 -10.54 3.33 30.96
CA GLU A 319 -11.74 4.03 31.43
C GLU A 319 -11.67 5.55 31.18
N GLN A 320 -10.55 6.19 31.51
CA GLN A 320 -10.37 7.63 31.28
C GLN A 320 -10.23 7.95 29.78
N GLY A 321 -9.49 7.13 29.04
CA GLY A 321 -9.34 7.28 27.59
C GLY A 321 -10.67 7.11 26.87
N TYR A 322 -11.46 6.08 27.21
CA TYR A 322 -12.80 5.91 26.63
C TYR A 322 -13.70 7.10 26.91
N ALA A 323 -13.78 7.56 28.17
CA ALA A 323 -14.61 8.69 28.55
C ALA A 323 -14.20 9.98 27.84
N TRP A 324 -12.88 10.24 27.70
CA TRP A 324 -12.37 11.38 26.97
C TRP A 324 -12.69 11.28 25.47
N ALA A 325 -12.50 10.10 24.86
CA ALA A 325 -12.78 9.86 23.45
C ALA A 325 -14.27 10.06 23.14
N GLU A 326 -15.16 9.54 23.99
CA GLU A 326 -16.61 9.75 23.87
C GLU A 326 -16.97 11.23 23.96
N ALA A 327 -16.46 11.94 24.98
CA ALA A 327 -16.73 13.36 25.18
C ALA A 327 -16.24 14.26 24.03
N ASN A 328 -15.19 13.83 23.31
CA ASN A 328 -14.59 14.57 22.19
C ASN A 328 -14.98 14.00 20.82
N ASN A 329 -15.91 13.04 20.77
CA ASN A 329 -16.37 12.40 19.53
C ASN A 329 -15.23 11.79 18.68
N VAL A 330 -14.26 11.16 19.35
CA VAL A 330 -13.14 10.47 18.72
C VAL A 330 -13.52 9.02 18.44
N ALA A 331 -13.40 8.59 17.18
CA ALA A 331 -13.61 7.20 16.79
C ALA A 331 -12.41 6.35 17.20
N ALA A 332 -12.56 5.58 18.28
CA ALA A 332 -11.53 4.70 18.82
C ALA A 332 -12.06 3.31 19.22
N ILE A 333 -11.14 2.34 19.17
CA ILE A 333 -11.22 1.01 19.77
C ILE A 333 -10.08 0.89 20.78
N LEU A 334 -10.39 0.59 22.04
CA LEU A 334 -9.43 0.36 23.12
C LEU A 334 -9.47 -1.11 23.54
N GLY A 335 -8.37 -1.84 23.36
CA GLY A 335 -8.25 -3.26 23.68
C GLY A 335 -7.48 -3.50 24.97
N GLU A 336 -8.13 -4.08 25.97
CA GLU A 336 -7.57 -4.43 27.28
C GLU A 336 -7.13 -5.89 27.34
N ARG A 337 -6.01 -6.16 28.02
CA ARG A 337 -5.70 -7.51 28.50
C ARG A 337 -6.55 -7.81 29.71
N ALA A 338 -7.32 -8.87 29.67
CA ALA A 338 -8.12 -9.27 30.81
C ALA A 338 -8.02 -10.78 31.02
N ASN A 339 -6.96 -11.25 31.68
CA ASN A 339 -6.80 -12.61 32.25
C ASN A 339 -7.53 -13.76 31.50
N GLY A 340 -7.37 -13.83 30.17
CA GLY A 340 -7.97 -14.86 29.32
C GLY A 340 -9.28 -14.51 28.58
N GLN A 341 -9.87 -13.33 28.79
CA GLN A 341 -10.95 -12.77 27.99
C GLN A 341 -10.67 -11.30 27.65
N PRO A 342 -10.06 -11.00 26.48
CA PRO A 342 -9.83 -9.62 26.07
C PRO A 342 -11.13 -8.83 26.01
N ARG A 343 -11.10 -7.59 26.52
CA ARG A 343 -12.22 -6.65 26.51
C ARG A 343 -11.90 -5.53 25.53
N GLU A 344 -12.85 -5.18 24.69
CA GLU A 344 -12.74 -4.04 23.77
C GLU A 344 -13.77 -2.98 24.15
N LEU A 345 -13.32 -1.74 24.26
CA LEU A 345 -14.17 -0.57 24.41
C LEU A 345 -14.23 0.14 23.07
N ILE A 346 -15.41 0.13 22.45
CA ILE A 346 -15.64 0.76 21.14
C ILE A 346 -16.48 2.02 21.39
N THR A 347 -15.95 3.15 20.95
CA THR A 347 -16.62 4.45 21.08
C THR A 347 -17.86 4.54 20.18
N PRO A 348 -18.89 5.33 20.55
CA PRO A 348 -20.05 5.57 19.68
C PRO A 348 -19.67 6.17 18.33
N ALA A 349 -18.66 7.04 18.29
CA ALA A 349 -18.15 7.64 17.05
C ALA A 349 -17.61 6.59 16.07
N TRP A 350 -16.93 5.55 16.58
CA TRP A 350 -16.50 4.42 15.75
C TRP A 350 -17.70 3.64 15.19
N GLN A 351 -18.67 3.30 16.05
CA GLN A 351 -19.86 2.56 15.63
C GLN A 351 -20.66 3.31 14.56
N ALA A 352 -20.83 4.62 14.72
CA ALA A 352 -21.49 5.47 13.73
C ALA A 352 -20.80 5.42 12.35
N THR A 353 -19.47 5.32 12.31
CA THR A 353 -18.75 5.20 11.03
C THR A 353 -19.02 3.86 10.33
N GLU A 354 -19.16 2.77 11.08
CA GLU A 354 -19.54 1.45 10.53
C GLU A 354 -21.02 1.42 10.10
N GLU A 355 -21.91 2.03 10.88
CA GLU A 355 -23.35 2.09 10.57
C GLU A 355 -23.65 2.95 9.33
N LEU A 356 -23.01 4.11 9.20
CA LEU A 356 -23.12 4.95 8.01
C LEU A 356 -22.67 4.19 6.75
N ARG A 357 -21.68 3.30 6.86
CA ARG A 357 -21.24 2.43 5.77
C ARG A 357 -22.27 1.35 5.46
N GLY A 358 -22.80 0.67 6.48
CA GLY A 358 -23.83 -0.37 6.30
C GLY A 358 -25.14 0.16 5.68
N GLN A 359 -25.37 1.47 5.73
CA GLN A 359 -26.51 2.14 5.10
C GLN A 359 -26.22 2.71 3.70
N GLN A 360 -24.96 2.82 3.29
CA GLN A 360 -24.65 3.06 1.89
C GLN A 360 -24.96 1.77 1.14
N PRO A 361 -25.83 1.79 0.11
CA PRO A 361 -26.04 0.62 -0.70
C PRO A 361 -24.69 0.25 -1.31
N ASN A 362 -24.13 -0.90 -0.90
CA ASN A 362 -23.16 -1.62 -1.70
C ASN A 362 -23.67 -1.55 -3.13
N ALA A 363 -22.84 -1.09 -4.07
CA ALA A 363 -23.16 -1.19 -5.48
C ALA A 363 -23.56 -2.65 -5.72
N GLU A 364 -24.87 -2.90 -5.81
CA GLU A 364 -25.39 -4.24 -5.99
C GLU A 364 -24.75 -4.74 -7.26
N ALA A 365 -23.96 -5.81 -7.11
CA ALA A 365 -23.71 -6.74 -8.19
C ALA A 365 -25.04 -6.92 -8.92
N THR A 366 -25.13 -6.39 -10.13
CA THR A 366 -26.36 -6.39 -10.93
C THR A 366 -26.76 -7.82 -11.20
N ALA A 367 -27.54 -8.39 -10.29
CA ALA A 367 -28.36 -9.55 -10.52
C ALA A 367 -29.51 -9.08 -11.41
N SER A 368 -29.48 -9.59 -12.63
CA SER A 368 -30.55 -9.59 -13.62
C SER A 368 -31.97 -9.46 -13.05
N ASP A 369 -32.69 -8.42 -13.45
CA ASP A 369 -34.15 -8.43 -13.60
C ASP A 369 -34.50 -8.14 -15.06
N PRO A 370 -35.35 -8.96 -15.73
CA PRO A 370 -35.61 -8.86 -17.15
C PRO A 370 -36.78 -7.92 -17.39
N GLY A 371 -36.52 -6.69 -17.79
CA GLY A 371 -37.63 -5.80 -18.12
C GLY A 371 -37.30 -4.36 -18.45
N GLN A 372 -36.48 -4.10 -19.46
CA GLN A 372 -36.58 -2.84 -20.20
C GLN A 372 -36.05 -2.98 -21.63
N GLN A 373 -36.96 -2.82 -22.59
CA GLN A 373 -36.70 -2.70 -24.02
C GLN A 373 -35.99 -1.36 -24.31
N SER A 374 -35.12 -1.35 -25.33
CA SER A 374 -34.36 -0.22 -25.94
C SER A 374 -32.84 -0.41 -25.73
N GLU A 375 -31.93 -0.64 -26.67
CA GLU A 375 -31.85 -0.57 -28.13
C GLU A 375 -30.94 -1.72 -28.64
N SER A 376 -31.41 -2.56 -29.58
CA SER A 376 -30.66 -3.75 -30.06
C SER A 376 -30.28 -3.67 -31.54
N SER A 377 -29.80 -2.51 -32.00
CA SER A 377 -29.43 -2.30 -33.42
C SER A 377 -27.92 -2.46 -33.69
N GLY A 378 -27.06 -2.39 -32.67
CA GLY A 378 -25.60 -2.57 -32.83
C GLY A 378 -25.16 -4.04 -32.84
N LEU A 379 -25.54 -4.81 -31.82
CA LEU A 379 -25.02 -6.17 -31.59
C LEU A 379 -25.40 -7.16 -32.71
N LEU A 380 -26.63 -7.10 -33.21
CA LEU A 380 -27.10 -7.98 -34.28
C LEU A 380 -26.32 -7.74 -35.57
N THR A 381 -25.99 -6.46 -35.85
CA THR A 381 -25.19 -6.07 -37.01
C THR A 381 -23.76 -6.59 -36.90
N TYR A 382 -23.13 -6.48 -35.73
CA TYR A 382 -21.79 -7.03 -35.49
C TYR A 382 -21.74 -8.54 -35.58
N VAL A 383 -22.74 -9.26 -35.04
CA VAL A 383 -22.81 -10.72 -35.13
C VAL A 383 -23.00 -11.17 -36.58
N VAL A 384 -23.87 -10.50 -37.35
CA VAL A 384 -24.10 -10.85 -38.76
C VAL A 384 -22.86 -10.57 -39.61
N ILE A 385 -22.21 -9.43 -39.43
CA ILE A 385 -20.97 -9.09 -40.14
C ILE A 385 -19.86 -10.10 -39.81
N SER A 386 -19.71 -10.46 -38.53
CA SER A 386 -18.70 -11.44 -38.08
C SER A 386 -18.97 -12.83 -38.66
N LEU A 387 -20.23 -13.25 -38.72
CA LEU A 387 -20.63 -14.54 -39.30
C LEU A 387 -20.37 -14.59 -40.81
N VAL A 388 -20.67 -13.51 -41.54
CA VAL A 388 -20.42 -13.41 -42.98
C VAL A 388 -18.91 -13.41 -43.26
N ALA A 389 -18.11 -12.68 -42.49
CA ALA A 389 -16.66 -12.68 -42.63
C ALA A 389 -16.07 -14.07 -42.37
N PHE A 390 -16.56 -14.78 -41.33
CA PHE A 390 -16.12 -16.13 -41.01
C PHE A 390 -16.49 -17.14 -42.11
N LEU A 391 -17.70 -17.07 -42.66
CA LEU A 391 -18.15 -17.93 -43.75
C LEU A 391 -17.38 -17.67 -45.05
N LEU A 392 -17.04 -16.40 -45.34
CA LEU A 392 -16.19 -16.06 -46.49
C LEU A 392 -14.76 -16.57 -46.31
N ALA A 393 -14.21 -16.52 -45.10
CA ALA A 393 -12.89 -17.08 -44.79
C ALA A 393 -12.86 -18.61 -44.97
N ILE A 394 -13.89 -19.32 -44.50
CA ILE A 394 -14.03 -20.77 -44.71
C ILE A 394 -14.21 -21.09 -46.20
N GLY A 395 -15.04 -20.32 -46.92
CA GLY A 395 -15.24 -20.49 -48.36
C GLY A 395 -13.93 -20.29 -49.15
N GLY A 396 -13.15 -19.26 -48.79
CA GLY A 396 -11.84 -19.00 -49.39
C GLY A 396 -10.83 -20.11 -49.13
N MET A 397 -10.80 -20.65 -47.90
CA MET A 397 -9.95 -21.80 -47.55
C MET A 397 -10.38 -23.08 -48.29
N ALA A 398 -11.69 -23.35 -48.41
CA ALA A 398 -12.20 -24.51 -49.14
C ALA A 398 -11.90 -24.46 -50.64
N ILE A 399 -12.05 -23.28 -51.26
CA ILE A 399 -11.71 -23.06 -52.68
C ILE A 399 -10.19 -23.18 -52.88
N GLY A 400 -9.39 -22.67 -51.93
CA GLY A 400 -7.94 -22.82 -51.94
C GLY A 400 -7.47 -24.27 -51.90
N VAL A 401 -8.13 -25.12 -51.10
CA VAL A 401 -7.81 -26.57 -50.99
C VAL A 401 -8.30 -27.36 -52.22
N ILE A 402 -9.41 -26.97 -52.84
CA ILE A 402 -9.93 -27.65 -54.04
C ILE A 402 -9.10 -27.29 -55.30
N LEU A 403 -8.57 -26.06 -55.39
CA LEU A 403 -7.78 -25.60 -56.54
C LEU A 403 -6.28 -25.86 -56.40
N SER A 404 -5.76 -26.01 -55.18
CA SER A 404 -4.39 -26.44 -54.96
C SER A 404 -4.35 -27.95 -54.86
N ASN A 405 -3.95 -28.61 -55.94
CA ASN A 405 -3.79 -30.07 -56.01
C ASN A 405 -2.55 -30.54 -55.21
N ARG A 406 -2.47 -30.17 -53.93
CA ARG A 406 -1.36 -30.45 -53.01
C ARG A 406 -1.91 -31.14 -51.77
N CYS A 407 -1.40 -32.34 -51.49
CA CYS A 407 -1.63 -33.00 -50.22
C CYS A 407 -1.15 -32.12 -49.07
N ILE A 408 -2.04 -31.89 -48.09
CA ILE A 408 -1.73 -31.22 -46.83
C ILE A 408 -0.73 -32.10 -46.07
N LYS A 409 0.53 -31.64 -45.97
CA LYS A 409 1.50 -32.20 -45.02
C LYS A 409 1.14 -31.65 -43.64
N GLY A 410 0.52 -32.48 -42.81
CA GLY A 410 0.31 -32.16 -41.39
C GLY A 410 1.65 -32.09 -40.66
N THR A 411 1.91 -30.97 -39.99
CA THR A 411 2.98 -30.83 -39.00
C THR A 411 2.44 -31.28 -37.65
N CYS A 412 3.02 -32.32 -37.02
CA CYS A 412 2.73 -32.61 -35.60
C CYS A 412 3.20 -31.38 -34.80
N GLY A 413 2.25 -30.56 -34.31
CA GLY A 413 2.45 -29.20 -33.85
C GLY A 413 3.42 -29.05 -32.68
N GLY A 414 4.71 -28.87 -32.99
CA GLY A 414 5.74 -28.49 -32.00
C GLY A 414 6.16 -29.60 -31.03
N ILE A 415 5.60 -30.81 -31.10
CA ILE A 415 5.86 -31.90 -30.13
C ILE A 415 7.13 -32.72 -30.48
N ALA A 416 7.77 -32.44 -31.62
CA ALA A 416 8.91 -33.23 -32.11
C ALA A 416 10.14 -33.26 -31.19
N ASN A 417 10.24 -32.36 -30.20
CA ASN A 417 11.41 -32.20 -29.33
C ASN A 417 11.16 -32.50 -27.84
N LEU A 418 10.01 -33.07 -27.48
CA LEU A 418 9.75 -33.47 -26.08
C LEU A 418 10.27 -34.89 -25.83
N GLN A 419 11.28 -35.00 -24.96
CA GLN A 419 11.83 -36.28 -24.48
C GLN A 419 11.21 -36.65 -23.14
N GLY A 420 10.76 -37.90 -23.02
CA GLY A 420 10.40 -38.50 -21.74
C GLY A 420 11.64 -38.85 -20.92
N SER A 421 11.45 -39.10 -19.62
CA SER A 421 12.51 -39.45 -18.65
C SER A 421 13.23 -40.79 -18.93
N ASP A 422 12.86 -41.51 -19.99
CA ASP A 422 13.48 -42.74 -20.49
C ASP A 422 14.28 -42.54 -21.79
N GLY A 423 14.43 -41.29 -22.25
CA GLY A 423 15.24 -40.93 -23.41
C GLY A 423 14.61 -41.24 -24.78
N LYS A 424 13.34 -41.63 -24.83
CA LYS A 424 12.60 -41.86 -26.08
C LYS A 424 11.83 -40.62 -26.50
N THR A 425 11.87 -40.30 -27.79
CA THR A 425 11.07 -39.20 -28.38
C THR A 425 9.63 -39.66 -28.59
N ALA A 426 8.66 -38.80 -28.27
CA ALA A 426 7.23 -39.10 -28.33
C ALA A 426 6.66 -39.13 -29.78
N CYS A 427 7.25 -39.91 -30.70
CA CYS A 427 6.67 -40.18 -32.03
C CYS A 427 5.54 -41.25 -32.00
N GLU A 428 5.30 -41.96 -30.89
CA GLU A 428 4.30 -43.06 -30.84
C GLU A 428 2.83 -42.62 -30.87
N LEU A 429 2.54 -41.33 -30.70
CA LEU A 429 1.18 -40.78 -30.65
C LEU A 429 0.67 -40.19 -31.98
N CYS A 430 1.50 -40.10 -33.04
CA CYS A 430 1.03 -39.59 -34.35
C CYS A 430 0.50 -40.76 -35.20
N SER A 431 -0.77 -40.68 -35.65
CA SER A 431 -1.43 -41.73 -36.45
C SER A 431 -0.82 -41.97 -37.84
N ASN A 432 0.12 -41.13 -38.28
CA ASN A 432 0.86 -41.31 -39.54
C ASN A 432 2.27 -40.67 -39.44
N PRO A 433 3.32 -41.42 -39.06
CA PRO A 433 4.64 -40.86 -38.80
C PRO A 433 5.42 -40.48 -40.08
N SER A 434 6.22 -39.41 -39.97
CA SER A 434 7.14 -38.93 -41.02
C SER A 434 8.37 -39.84 -41.17
N PRO A 435 8.97 -39.99 -42.37
CA PRO A 435 10.22 -40.74 -42.57
C PRO A 435 11.43 -40.19 -41.81
N THR A 436 11.31 -39.04 -41.14
CA THR A 436 12.31 -38.52 -40.19
C THR A 436 12.28 -39.20 -38.81
N CYS A 437 11.24 -39.97 -38.44
CA CYS A 437 11.24 -40.77 -37.19
C CYS A 437 11.97 -42.13 -37.38
N SER A 438 12.37 -42.52 -38.60
CA SER A 438 13.22 -43.71 -38.83
C SER A 438 14.70 -43.34 -38.78
N GLY A 439 15.33 -43.58 -37.63
CA GLY A 439 16.76 -43.34 -37.41
C GLY A 439 17.64 -44.17 -38.36
N ASN A 440 18.67 -43.53 -38.94
CA ASN A 440 19.72 -44.20 -39.68
C ASN A 440 20.75 -44.79 -38.68
N PRO A 441 21.10 -46.09 -38.75
CA PRO A 441 21.91 -46.77 -37.74
C PRO A 441 23.40 -46.64 -38.06
N GLN A 442 24.02 -45.52 -37.69
CA GLN A 442 25.49 -45.38 -37.72
C GLN A 442 25.95 -44.48 -36.57
N ASN A 443 25.94 -45.02 -35.37
CA ASN A 443 26.90 -44.72 -34.29
C ASN A 443 26.62 -45.67 -33.13
N GLN A 444 27.09 -46.91 -33.28
CA GLN A 444 27.36 -47.80 -32.16
C GLN A 444 28.86 -48.04 -32.17
N GLU A 445 29.58 -47.40 -31.25
CA GLU A 445 30.87 -47.92 -30.78
C GLU A 445 30.61 -48.72 -29.49
N PRO A 446 31.34 -49.83 -29.26
CA PRO A 446 30.98 -50.80 -28.22
C PRO A 446 31.58 -50.42 -26.87
N VAL A 447 30.79 -50.63 -25.83
CA VAL A 447 31.24 -50.66 -24.43
C VAL A 447 31.87 -52.04 -24.16
N GLU A 448 33.18 -52.09 -23.92
CA GLU A 448 33.83 -53.25 -23.31
C GLU A 448 33.59 -53.26 -21.79
N SER A 449 33.13 -54.40 -21.30
CA SER A 449 33.10 -54.77 -19.90
C SER A 449 34.17 -55.83 -19.62
N SER A 450 34.99 -55.67 -18.58
CA SER A 450 35.19 -56.65 -17.49
C SER A 450 36.53 -56.44 -16.76
N SER A 451 36.48 -56.74 -15.45
CA SER A 451 37.59 -56.90 -14.47
C SER A 451 37.93 -55.68 -13.62
#